data_AF-A0A2N1SVQ6-F1
#
_entry.id   AF-A0A2N1SVQ6-F1
#
_cell.length_a   1.000
_cell.length_b   1.000
_cell.length_c   1.000
_cell.angle_alpha   90.00
_cell.angle_beta   90.00
_cell.angle_gamma   90.00
#
_symmetry.space_group_name_H-M   'P 1'
#
loop_
_entity.id
_entity.type
_entity.pdbx_description
1 polymer ?
#
loop_
_entity_poly.entity_id
_entity_poly.type
_entity_poly.pdbx_seq_one_letter_code
_entity_poly.pdbx_strand_id
1 'polypeptide(L)' 'MSSNANLWSSSESGGNAWNRNLNTTQANVNRNTNDKANGFSVRCLEN' A
#
# COMPACT_ATOMS: atom_id res chain seq x y z
N MET A 1 -8.89 -7.12 18.10
CA MET A 1 -9.31 -6.61 16.76
C MET A 1 -8.05 -6.27 15.98
N SER A 2 -8.05 -6.50 14.67
CA SER A 2 -6.93 -6.17 13.76
C SER A 2 -7.33 -4.99 12.89
N SER A 3 -6.40 -4.07 12.62
CA SER A 3 -6.59 -2.97 11.67
C SER A 3 -5.55 -3.00 10.57
N ASN A 4 -5.91 -2.46 9.41
CA ASN A 4 -5.08 -2.43 8.21
C ASN A 4 -4.90 -0.99 7.72
N ALA A 5 -3.69 -0.68 7.27
CA ALA A 5 -3.42 0.51 6.47
C ALA A 5 -2.97 0.10 5.07
N ASN A 6 -3.58 0.70 4.04
CA ASN A 6 -3.14 0.57 2.66
C ASN A 6 -2.52 1.90 2.22
N LEU A 7 -1.27 1.85 1.78
CA LEU A 7 -0.51 3.01 1.32
C LEU A 7 -0.04 2.79 -0.10
N TRP A 8 -0.29 3.74 -0.99
CA TRP A 8 0.26 3.70 -2.33
C TRP A 8 1.78 3.89 -2.31
N SER A 9 2.45 3.20 -3.23
CA SER A 9 3.84 3.47 -3.64
C SER A 9 3.81 4.29 -4.92
N SER A 10 4.89 5.01 -5.23
CA SER A 10 5.04 5.75 -6.49
C SER A 10 5.26 4.87 -7.73
N SER A 11 5.32 3.54 -7.56
CA SER A 11 5.65 2.60 -8.64
C SER A 11 4.37 2.03 -9.26
N GLU A 12 4.21 2.20 -10.56
CA GLU A 12 3.13 1.58 -11.31
C GLU A 12 3.42 0.11 -11.68
N SER A 13 2.38 -0.62 -12.10
CA SER A 13 2.46 -1.97 -12.64
C SER A 13 1.31 -2.21 -13.63
N GLY A 14 1.50 -1.79 -14.88
CA GLY A 14 0.48 -1.90 -15.93
C GLY A 14 -0.79 -1.12 -15.58
N GLY A 15 -1.94 -1.80 -15.61
CA GLY A 15 -3.23 -1.23 -15.17
C GLY A 15 -3.34 -1.01 -13.65
N ASN A 16 -2.36 -1.49 -12.87
CA ASN A 16 -2.34 -1.42 -11.41
C ASN A 16 -1.19 -0.50 -10.91
N ALA A 17 -1.15 -0.27 -9.61
CA ALA A 17 -0.02 0.35 -8.91
C ALA A 17 0.40 -0.49 -7.70
N TRP A 18 1.66 -0.36 -7.28
CA TRP A 18 2.15 -1.03 -6.09
C TRP A 18 1.64 -0.35 -4.83
N ASN A 19 1.12 -1.12 -3.88
CA ASN A 19 0.78 -0.64 -2.54
C ASN A 19 1.58 -1.39 -1.46
N ARG A 20 1.55 -0.86 -0.24
CA ARG A 20 1.95 -1.54 0.99
C ARG A 20 0.72 -1.73 1.86
N ASN A 21 0.60 -2.90 2.46
CA ASN A 21 -0.42 -3.22 3.45
C ASN A 21 0.27 -3.51 4.78
N LEU A 22 -0.12 -2.75 5.81
CA LEU A 22 0.38 -2.89 7.17
C LEU A 22 -0.78 -3.37 8.04
N ASN A 23 -0.61 -4.53 8.66
CA ASN A 23 -1.59 -5.12 9.57
C ASN A 23 -1.04 -5.06 11.01
N THR A 24 -1.85 -4.65 11.98
CA THR A 24 -1.41 -4.51 13.38
C THR A 24 -0.96 -5.81 14.05
N THR A 25 -1.29 -6.97 13.48
CA THR A 25 -0.93 -8.28 14.01
C THR A 25 0.13 -9.00 13.17
N GLN A 26 0.69 -8.35 12.14
CA GLN A 26 1.76 -8.92 11.30
C GLN A 26 2.99 -8.01 11.32
N ALA A 27 4.15 -8.56 11.64
CA ALA A 27 5.41 -7.81 11.67
C ALA A 27 5.90 -7.45 10.25
N ASN A 28 5.51 -8.23 9.24
CA ASN A 28 5.92 -8.03 7.86
C ASN A 28 4.98 -7.06 7.15
N VAL A 29 5.55 -6.26 6.25
CA VAL A 29 4.77 -5.41 5.35
C VAL A 29 4.47 -6.18 4.07
N ASN A 30 3.20 -6.33 3.74
CA ASN A 30 2.79 -6.97 2.50
C ASN A 30 2.85 -5.98 1.33
N ARG A 31 3.37 -6.43 0.18
CA ARG A 31 3.52 -5.63 -1.04
C ARG A 31 2.76 -6.28 -2.18
N ASN A 32 1.72 -5.63 -2.65
CA ASN A 32 0.83 -6.11 -3.71
C ASN A 32 0.65 -5.05 -4.79
N THR A 33 0.09 -5.44 -5.94
CA THR A 33 -0.44 -4.49 -6.92
C THR A 33 -1.96 -4.41 -6.79
N ASN A 34 -2.54 -3.24 -7.05
CA ASN A 34 -3.97 -3.03 -7.01
C ASN A 34 -4.42 -2.03 -8.08
N ASP A 35 -5.71 -2.03 -8.42
CA ASP A 35 -6.27 -1.10 -9.39
C ASP A 35 -5.99 0.36 -8.97
N LYS A 36 -5.50 1.17 -9.91
CA LYS A 36 -5.15 2.58 -9.68
C LYS A 36 -6.35 3.43 -9.25
N ALA A 37 -7.58 2.99 -9.52
CA ALA A 37 -8.81 3.64 -9.10
C ALA A 37 -9.10 3.53 -7.59
N ASN A 38 -8.38 2.69 -6.84
CA ASN A 38 -8.58 2.56 -5.41
C ASN A 38 -8.08 3.78 -4.63
N GLY A 39 -8.91 4.28 -3.70
CA GLY A 39 -8.62 5.45 -2.86
C GLY A 39 -7.72 5.15 -1.65
N PHE A 40 -6.52 4.58 -1.86
CA PHE A 40 -5.54 4.41 -0.77
C PHE A 40 -4.82 5.71 -0.46
N SER A 41 -4.33 5.83 0.78
CA SER A 41 -3.61 7.02 1.22
C SER A 41 -2.20 7.07 0.63
N VAL A 42 -1.69 8.28 0.43
CA VAL A 42 -0.32 8.58 0.01
C VAL A 42 0.42 9.31 1.12
N ARG A 43 1.73 9.10 1.24
CA ARG A 43 2.62 9.91 2.08
C ARG A 43 3.92 10.17 1.34
N CYS A 44 4.45 11.37 1.49
CA CYS A 44 5.82 11.68 1.09
C CYS A 44 6.79 11.02 2.09
N LEU A 45 7.89 10.48 1.59
CA LEU A 45 8.98 9.95 2.40
C LEU A 45 10.18 10.88 2.22
N GLU A 46 10.84 11.20 3.32
CA GLU A 46 12.14 11.88 3.33
C GLU A 46 13.24 10.81 3.40
N ASN A 47 14.36 11.06 2.73
CA ASN A 47 15.55 10.23 2.75
C ASN A 47 16.65 10.88 3.58
#